data_AF-A0A7Y2JWJ5-F1
#
_entry.id   AF-A0A7Y2JWJ5-F1
#
_cell.length_a   1.000
_cell.length_b   1.000
_cell.length_c   1.000
_cell.angle_alpha   90.00
_cell.angle_beta   90.00
_cell.angle_gamma   90.00
#
_symmetry.space_group_name_H-M   'P 1'
#
loop_
_entity.id
_entity.type
_entity.pdbx_description
1 polymer ?
#
loop_
_entity_poly.entity_id
_entity_poly.type
_entity_poly.pdbx_seq_one_letter_code
_entity_poly.pdbx_strand_id
1 'polypeptide(L)'
;MRDYTERDATFSKELKAIADRGAGKQSTDARFAPSLDFLRGVVKKGVSLNDMLERIVQGTESGLWEAWLAAYGIELRGVSYGKTGPRNARLALDISLNAKANPLFSNAGMRNWRSLVAEDCAQLQVEKPTVETAAKAYAIFFLDAAE
;
A
#
# COMPACT_ATOMS: atom_id res chain seq x y z
N MET A 1 -0.31 -30.56 3.23
CA MET A 1 -0.69 -29.83 4.46
C MET A 1 0.40 -28.79 4.70
N ARG A 2 0.09 -27.50 4.65
CA ARG A 2 1.08 -26.43 4.83
C ARG A 2 1.37 -26.31 6.32
N ASP A 3 2.64 -26.42 6.72
CA ASP A 3 3.03 -26.22 8.12
C ASP A 3 2.77 -24.76 8.48
N TYR A 4 1.76 -24.57 9.33
CA TYR A 4 1.40 -23.26 9.86
C TYR A 4 2.49 -22.86 10.85
N THR A 5 3.30 -21.87 10.51
CA THR A 5 4.44 -21.49 11.35
C THR A 5 4.01 -20.55 12.47
N GLU A 6 4.80 -20.46 13.54
CA GLU A 6 4.58 -19.46 14.61
C GLU A 6 4.51 -18.02 14.07
N ARG A 7 5.20 -17.75 12.95
CA ARG A 7 5.17 -16.46 12.27
C ARG A 7 3.80 -16.18 11.64
N ASP A 8 3.18 -17.18 11.00
CA ASP A 8 1.84 -17.04 10.41
C ASP A 8 0.77 -16.80 11.48
N ALA A 9 0.88 -17.48 12.62
CA ALA A 9 -0.02 -17.30 13.75
C ALA A 9 0.12 -15.90 14.37
N THR A 10 1.36 -15.41 14.53
CA THR A 10 1.64 -14.06 15.05
C THR A 10 1.12 -12.99 14.09
N PHE A 11 1.39 -13.15 12.79
CA PHE A 11 0.91 -12.23 11.75
C PHE A 11 -0.63 -12.20 11.67
N SER A 12 -1.29 -13.35 11.81
CA SER A 12 -2.76 -13.42 11.82
C SER A 12 -3.37 -12.66 13.00
N LYS A 13 -2.73 -12.71 14.19
CA LYS A 13 -3.14 -11.92 15.35
C LYS A 13 -2.91 -10.42 15.12
N GLU A 14 -1.76 -10.04 14.55
CA GLU A 14 -1.45 -8.66 14.17
C GLU A 14 -2.49 -8.11 13.19
N LEU A 15 -2.78 -8.82 12.11
CA LEU A 15 -3.77 -8.42 11.12
C LEU A 15 -5.17 -8.27 11.71
N LYS A 16 -5.57 -9.17 12.61
CA LYS A 16 -6.85 -9.05 13.31
C LYS A 16 -6.90 -7.77 14.14
N ALA A 17 -5.86 -7.48 14.92
CA ALA A 17 -5.80 -6.26 15.72
C ALA A 17 -5.82 -4.99 14.84
N ILE A 18 -5.15 -5.02 13.68
CA ILE A 18 -5.17 -3.93 12.70
C ILE A 18 -6.59 -3.74 12.12
N ALA A 19 -7.25 -4.83 11.73
CA ALA A 19 -8.60 -4.79 11.19
C ALA A 19 -9.61 -4.29 12.24
N ASP A 20 -9.51 -4.73 13.49
CA ASP A 20 -10.34 -4.28 14.61
C ASP A 20 -10.15 -2.78 14.90
N ARG A 21 -8.93 -2.26 14.68
CA ARG A 21 -8.62 -0.84 14.84
C ARG A 21 -9.27 0.03 13.75
N GLY A 22 -9.44 -0.49 12.54
CA GLY A 22 -10.13 0.16 11.42
C GLY A 22 -9.28 1.18 10.66
N ALA A 23 -9.71 1.46 9.43
CA ALA A 23 -9.07 2.37 8.47
C ALA A 23 -9.61 3.81 8.54
N GLY A 24 -9.02 4.73 7.78
CA GLY A 24 -9.57 6.06 7.51
C GLY A 24 -9.51 7.05 8.69
N LYS A 25 -8.53 6.89 9.58
CA LYS A 25 -8.33 7.77 10.74
C LYS A 25 -7.57 9.04 10.41
N GLN A 26 -6.79 9.02 9.34
CA GLN A 26 -6.04 10.18 8.84
C GLN A 26 -6.26 10.34 7.33
N SER A 27 -5.41 11.12 6.67
CA SER A 27 -5.51 11.37 5.23
C SER A 27 -5.38 10.07 4.43
N THR A 28 -6.41 9.78 3.64
CA THR A 28 -6.47 8.60 2.75
C THR A 28 -5.88 8.82 1.36
N ASP A 29 -5.49 10.06 1.04
CA ASP A 29 -4.73 10.39 -0.17
C ASP A 29 -3.25 10.03 0.06
N ALA A 30 -2.70 9.20 -0.82
CA ALA A 30 -1.33 8.70 -0.73
C ALA A 30 -0.25 9.80 -0.72
N ARG A 31 -0.54 10.97 -1.30
CA ARG A 31 0.36 12.14 -1.29
C ARG A 31 0.49 12.76 0.10
N PHE A 32 -0.54 12.61 0.94
CA PHE A 32 -0.64 13.32 2.22
C PHE A 32 -0.74 12.38 3.42
N ALA A 33 -0.91 11.07 3.22
CA ALA A 33 -0.91 10.06 4.28
C ALA A 33 0.42 10.08 5.09
N PRO A 34 0.41 10.38 6.40
CA PRO A 34 1.64 10.47 7.20
C PRO A 34 2.46 9.17 7.27
N SER A 35 1.78 8.03 7.31
CA SER A 35 2.40 6.69 7.27
C SER A 35 3.19 6.41 5.99
N LEU A 36 2.90 7.13 4.90
CA LEU A 36 3.63 7.00 3.64
C LEU A 36 4.75 8.03 3.49
N ASP A 37 4.95 8.94 4.43
CA ASP A 37 5.90 10.06 4.28
C ASP A 37 7.34 9.60 4.01
N PHE A 38 7.81 8.64 4.81
CA PHE A 38 9.09 8.00 4.55
C PHE A 38 9.12 7.31 3.17
N LEU A 39 8.08 6.55 2.84
CA LEU A 39 8.02 5.78 1.60
C LEU A 39 8.04 6.70 0.37
N ARG A 40 7.38 7.86 0.46
CA ARG A 40 7.38 8.92 -0.56
C ARG A 40 8.80 9.41 -0.89
N GLY A 41 9.68 9.47 0.11
CA GLY A 41 11.09 9.83 -0.06
C GLY A 41 12.00 8.72 -0.59
N VAL A 42 11.55 7.46 -0.63
CA VAL A 42 12.36 6.34 -1.13
C VAL A 42 12.50 6.45 -2.65
N VAL A 43 13.74 6.38 -3.14
CA VAL A 43 14.06 6.34 -4.57
C VAL A 43 14.28 4.90 -5.03
N LYS A 44 13.56 4.50 -6.08
CA LYS A 44 13.78 3.23 -6.81
C LYS A 44 13.93 3.55 -8.29
N LYS A 45 14.80 2.83 -9.00
CA LYS A 45 15.01 3.00 -10.45
C LYS A 45 15.26 4.47 -10.91
N GLY A 46 15.71 5.35 -10.01
CA GLY A 46 15.99 6.76 -10.31
C GLY A 46 14.83 7.74 -10.10
N VAL A 47 13.67 7.32 -9.63
CA VAL A 47 12.52 8.20 -9.33
C VAL A 47 11.99 7.89 -7.92
N SER A 48 11.64 8.94 -7.16
CA SER A 48 11.03 8.76 -5.84
C SER A 48 9.59 8.26 -5.95
N LEU A 49 9.04 7.67 -4.89
CA LEU A 49 7.61 7.36 -4.89
C LEU A 49 6.77 8.64 -5.04
N ASN A 50 7.15 9.73 -4.37
CA ASN A 50 6.42 11.00 -4.47
C ASN A 50 6.31 11.49 -5.92
N ASP A 51 7.43 11.52 -6.64
CA ASP A 51 7.43 11.96 -8.04
C ASP A 51 6.58 11.03 -8.92
N MET A 52 6.54 9.74 -8.62
CA MET A 52 5.69 8.79 -9.34
C MET A 52 4.21 9.05 -9.07
N LEU A 53 3.82 9.36 -7.83
CA LEU A 53 2.44 9.75 -7.50
C LEU A 53 2.04 11.01 -8.26
N GLU A 54 2.89 12.03 -8.29
CA GLU A 54 2.63 13.26 -9.04
C GLU A 54 2.50 13.02 -10.55
N ARG A 55 3.35 12.17 -11.13
CA ARG A 55 3.22 11.76 -12.54
C ARG A 55 1.90 11.07 -12.83
N ILE A 56 1.43 10.20 -11.93
CA ILE A 56 0.12 9.55 -12.05
C ILE A 56 -0.97 10.61 -12.08
N VAL A 57 -1.00 11.52 -11.09
CA VAL A 57 -1.97 12.64 -11.02
C VAL A 57 -1.99 13.45 -12.31
N GLN A 58 -0.81 13.84 -12.79
CA GLN A 58 -0.66 14.60 -14.04
C GLN A 58 -1.05 13.77 -15.28
N GLY A 59 -1.06 12.44 -15.17
CA GLY A 59 -1.33 11.53 -16.29
C GLY A 59 -0.18 11.38 -17.27
N THR A 60 1.05 11.65 -16.84
CA THR A 60 2.24 11.45 -17.67
C THR A 60 2.63 9.97 -17.65
N GLU A 61 3.18 9.45 -18.76
CA GLU A 61 3.73 8.08 -18.79
C GLU A 61 2.70 6.96 -18.51
N SER A 62 1.43 7.17 -18.92
CA SER A 62 0.33 6.21 -18.72
C SER A 62 0.68 4.78 -19.16
N GLY A 63 0.34 3.78 -18.33
CA GLY A 63 0.58 2.36 -18.62
C GLY A 63 1.98 1.84 -18.25
N LEU A 64 2.84 2.69 -17.68
CA LEU A 64 4.16 2.28 -17.14
C LEU A 64 4.20 2.29 -15.61
N TRP A 65 3.17 2.82 -14.94
CA TRP A 65 3.17 3.06 -13.49
C TRP A 65 3.18 1.77 -12.67
N GLU A 66 2.51 0.72 -13.13
CA GLU A 66 2.33 -0.54 -12.41
C GLU A 66 3.68 -1.21 -12.11
N ALA A 67 4.56 -1.30 -13.10
CA ALA A 67 5.88 -1.90 -12.95
C ALA A 67 6.81 -1.08 -12.03
N TRP A 68 6.52 0.20 -11.86
CA TRP A 68 7.23 1.10 -10.96
C TRP A 68 6.71 1.00 -9.53
N LEU A 69 5.40 1.12 -9.34
CA LEU A 69 4.72 0.96 -8.05
C LEU A 69 5.01 -0.42 -7.43
N ALA A 70 5.13 -1.47 -8.24
CA ALA A 70 5.47 -2.82 -7.78
C ALA A 70 6.85 -2.92 -7.11
N ALA A 71 7.77 -1.95 -7.30
CA ALA A 71 9.05 -1.88 -6.60
C ALA A 71 8.90 -1.46 -5.12
N TYR A 72 7.80 -0.77 -4.81
CA TYR A 72 7.43 -0.34 -3.45
C TYR A 72 6.45 -1.31 -2.78
N GLY A 73 6.03 -2.37 -3.47
CA GLY A 73 4.96 -3.26 -3.01
C GLY A 73 3.57 -2.66 -3.20
N ILE A 74 3.42 -1.70 -4.12
CA ILE A 74 2.14 -1.06 -4.43
C ILE A 74 1.58 -1.65 -5.73
N GLU A 75 0.32 -2.05 -5.71
CA GLU A 75 -0.46 -2.44 -6.89
C GLU A 75 -1.42 -1.31 -7.26
N LEU A 76 -1.47 -0.94 -8.55
CA LEU A 76 -2.51 -0.04 -9.05
C LEU A 76 -3.77 -0.86 -9.34
N ARG A 77 -4.85 -0.63 -8.59
CA ARG A 77 -6.11 -1.39 -8.70
C ARG A 77 -7.19 -0.71 -9.52
N GLY A 78 -7.00 0.56 -9.83
CA GLY A 78 -7.89 1.33 -10.67
C GLY A 78 -7.29 2.69 -10.89
N VAL A 79 -7.48 3.23 -12.10
CA VAL A 79 -7.12 4.61 -12.44
C VAL A 79 -7.96 5.04 -13.64
N SER A 80 -8.40 6.28 -13.63
CA SER A 80 -9.03 6.95 -14.76
C SER A 80 -7.97 7.42 -15.75
N TYR A 81 -8.06 6.95 -16.99
CA TYR A 81 -7.23 7.43 -18.10
C TYR A 81 -7.90 8.58 -18.87
N GLY A 82 -8.94 9.18 -18.31
CA GLY A 82 -9.58 10.37 -18.89
C GLY A 82 -8.57 11.48 -19.17
N LYS A 83 -8.75 12.19 -20.28
CA LYS A 83 -7.91 13.36 -20.63
C LYS A 83 -8.23 14.59 -19.78
N THR A 84 -9.42 14.60 -19.17
CA THR A 84 -9.91 15.69 -18.33
C THR A 84 -10.44 15.08 -17.04
N GLY A 85 -10.18 15.76 -15.92
CA GLY A 85 -10.61 15.32 -14.59
C GLY A 85 -9.57 14.49 -13.82
N PRO A 86 -9.87 14.19 -12.55
CA PRO A 86 -8.98 13.51 -11.64
C PRO A 86 -8.74 12.05 -12.05
N ARG A 87 -7.58 11.54 -11.67
CA ARG A 87 -7.16 10.17 -11.95
C ARG A 87 -7.91 9.16 -11.11
N ASN A 88 -8.37 9.54 -9.92
CA ASN A 88 -9.13 8.68 -9.02
C ASN A 88 -8.47 7.29 -8.87
N ALA A 89 -7.15 7.30 -8.68
CA ALA A 89 -6.37 6.08 -8.63
C ALA A 89 -6.54 5.39 -7.28
N ARG A 90 -6.55 4.06 -7.30
CA ARG A 90 -6.58 3.21 -6.10
C ARG A 90 -5.27 2.46 -6.00
N LEU A 91 -4.49 2.79 -4.99
CA LEU A 91 -3.17 2.22 -4.73
C LEU A 91 -3.29 1.22 -3.58
N ALA A 92 -2.97 -0.04 -3.83
CA ALA A 92 -2.97 -1.08 -2.82
C ALA A 92 -1.54 -1.35 -2.36
N LEU A 93 -1.19 -0.92 -1.16
CA LEU A 93 0.08 -1.27 -0.53
C LEU A 93 -0.05 -2.65 0.11
N ASP A 94 0.78 -3.59 -0.35
CA ASP A 94 0.90 -4.92 0.26
C ASP A 94 1.43 -4.78 1.70
N ILE A 95 0.62 -5.19 2.68
CA ILE A 95 0.96 -5.25 4.10
C ILE A 95 1.06 -6.70 4.60
N SER A 96 1.20 -7.67 3.68
CA SER A 96 1.34 -9.08 4.01
C SER A 96 2.66 -9.38 4.74
N LEU A 97 2.80 -10.62 5.22
CA LEU A 97 4.00 -11.05 5.95
C LEU A 97 5.29 -10.89 5.10
N ASN A 98 5.21 -11.14 3.79
CA ASN A 98 6.35 -11.06 2.86
C ASN A 98 6.34 -9.80 1.97
N ALA A 99 5.64 -8.74 2.41
CA ALA A 99 5.50 -7.50 1.66
C ALA A 99 6.87 -6.91 1.27
N LYS A 100 7.01 -6.46 0.02
CA LYS A 100 8.22 -5.75 -0.46
C LYS A 100 8.50 -4.46 0.31
N ALA A 101 7.48 -3.88 0.92
CA ALA A 101 7.59 -2.69 1.76
C ALA A 101 8.25 -2.98 3.11
N ASN A 102 8.20 -4.22 3.63
CA ASN A 102 8.80 -4.58 4.92
C ASN A 102 10.25 -4.10 5.09
N PRO A 103 11.20 -4.44 4.20
CA PRO A 103 12.59 -3.99 4.35
C PRO A 103 12.72 -2.46 4.25
N LEU A 104 11.85 -1.78 3.50
CA LEU A 104 11.87 -0.32 3.38
C LEU A 104 11.53 0.33 4.72
N PHE A 105 10.40 -0.05 5.33
CA PHE A 105 9.97 0.47 6.63
C PHE A 105 10.89 0.04 7.77
N SER A 106 11.39 -1.21 7.74
CA SER A 106 12.30 -1.72 8.77
C SER A 106 13.63 -0.95 8.80
N ASN A 107 14.19 -0.62 7.63
CA ASN A 107 15.42 0.18 7.54
C ASN A 107 15.23 1.61 8.05
N ALA A 108 14.01 2.13 8.03
CA ALA A 108 13.64 3.43 8.61
C ALA A 108 13.35 3.36 10.12
N GLY A 109 13.50 2.18 10.76
CA GLY A 109 13.19 1.98 12.18
C GLY A 109 11.70 1.85 12.50
N MET A 110 10.82 1.80 11.50
CA MET A 110 9.37 1.71 11.70
C MET A 110 8.91 0.25 11.84
N ARG A 111 8.91 -0.26 13.07
CA ARG A 111 8.57 -1.67 13.35
C ARG A 111 7.07 -1.98 13.27
N ASN A 112 6.21 -1.03 13.60
CA ASN A 112 4.75 -1.17 13.61
C ASN A 112 4.07 -0.58 12.36
N TRP A 113 4.81 -0.48 11.25
CA TRP A 113 4.40 0.27 10.06
C TRP A 113 3.06 -0.18 9.46
N ARG A 114 2.70 -1.47 9.54
CA ARG A 114 1.41 -1.98 9.03
C ARG A 114 0.22 -1.34 9.73
N SER A 115 0.32 -1.12 11.06
CA SER A 115 -0.72 -0.43 11.82
C SER A 115 -0.82 1.04 11.41
N LEU A 116 0.32 1.71 11.22
CA LEU A 116 0.33 3.12 10.80
C LEU A 116 -0.30 3.29 9.42
N VAL A 117 0.12 2.46 8.47
CA VAL A 117 -0.42 2.44 7.10
C VAL A 117 -1.92 2.13 7.10
N ALA A 118 -2.36 1.20 7.93
CA ALA A 118 -3.77 0.84 8.05
C ALA A 118 -4.64 2.00 8.57
N GLU A 119 -4.13 2.84 9.46
CA GLU A 119 -4.86 4.00 9.99
C GLU A 119 -5.07 5.10 8.95
N ASP A 120 -4.14 5.22 8.00
CA ASP A 120 -4.15 6.26 7.00
C ASP A 120 -4.75 5.80 5.67
N CYS A 121 -5.10 4.53 5.52
CA CYS A 121 -5.67 4.03 4.28
C CYS A 121 -7.19 4.25 4.22
N ALA A 122 -7.75 4.30 3.02
CA ALA A 122 -9.20 4.38 2.81
C ALA A 122 -9.90 3.07 3.15
N GLN A 123 -9.24 1.94 2.87
CA GLN A 123 -9.83 0.62 3.08
C GLN A 123 -8.74 -0.40 3.40
N LEU A 124 -9.01 -1.31 4.32
CA LEU A 124 -8.23 -2.53 4.50
C LEU A 124 -8.91 -3.69 3.76
N GLN A 125 -8.14 -4.43 2.97
CA GLN A 125 -8.59 -5.65 2.33
C GLN A 125 -7.73 -6.82 2.81
N VAL A 126 -8.36 -7.75 3.54
CA VAL A 126 -7.70 -8.96 4.03
C VAL A 126 -8.26 -10.17 3.27
N GLU A 127 -7.37 -10.88 2.60
CA GLU A 127 -7.67 -12.12 1.90
C GLU A 127 -7.30 -13.29 2.80
N LYS A 128 -8.30 -14.12 3.09
CA LYS A 128 -8.11 -15.30 3.93
C LYS A 128 -7.11 -16.25 3.26
N PRO A 129 -6.21 -16.88 4.04
CA PRO A 129 -5.31 -17.88 3.50
C PRO A 129 -6.12 -19.06 2.93
N THR A 130 -5.62 -19.66 1.87
CA THR A 130 -6.10 -20.96 1.38
C THR A 130 -5.06 -22.05 1.69
N VAL A 131 -5.34 -23.29 1.27
CA VAL A 131 -4.36 -24.38 1.39
C VAL A 131 -3.08 -24.07 0.61
N GLU A 132 -3.19 -23.31 -0.48
CA GLU A 132 -2.09 -23.02 -1.41
C GLU A 132 -1.50 -21.61 -1.18
N THR A 133 -2.31 -20.65 -0.73
CA THR A 133 -1.92 -19.24 -0.60
C THR A 133 -1.86 -18.79 0.85
N ALA A 134 -0.77 -18.11 1.22
CA ALA A 134 -0.68 -17.43 2.52
C ALA A 134 -1.70 -16.28 2.59
N ALA A 135 -2.00 -15.83 3.80
CA ALA A 135 -2.86 -14.67 4.02
C ALA A 135 -2.25 -13.45 3.33
N LYS A 136 -3.06 -12.74 2.54
CA LYS A 136 -2.67 -11.47 1.94
C LYS A 136 -3.46 -10.34 2.59
N ALA A 137 -2.83 -9.21 2.74
CA ALA A 137 -3.48 -8.02 3.25
C ALA A 137 -2.98 -6.78 2.50
N TYR A 138 -3.92 -5.89 2.20
CA TYR A 138 -3.67 -4.68 1.43
C TYR A 138 -4.29 -3.48 2.12
N ALA A 139 -3.50 -2.41 2.23
CA ALA A 139 -3.99 -1.08 2.60
C ALA A 139 -4.24 -0.27 1.33
N ILE A 140 -5.49 0.11 1.10
CA ILE A 140 -5.92 0.82 -0.10
C ILE A 140 -5.91 2.32 0.17
N PHE A 141 -5.14 3.07 -0.62
CA PHE A 141 -5.11 4.51 -0.62
C PHE A 141 -5.78 5.04 -1.89
N PHE A 142 -6.39 6.22 -1.78
CA PHE A 142 -6.77 6.98 -2.95
C PHE A 142 -5.58 7.83 -3.41
N LEU A 143 -5.59 8.18 -4.69
CA LEU A 143 -4.69 9.16 -5.26
C LEU A 143 -5.50 10.01 -6.23
N ASP A 144 -5.56 11.31 -5.93
CA ASP A 144 -6.31 12.27 -6.76
C ASP A 144 -7.76 11.82 -6.92
N ALA A 145 -8.45 11.60 -5.80
CA ALA A 145 -9.85 11.20 -5.78
C ALA A 145 -10.73 12.29 -6.41
N ALA A 146 -11.82 11.89 -7.07
CA ALA A 146 -12.85 12.82 -7.49
C ALA A 146 -13.61 13.35 -6.25
N GLU A 147 -13.86 14.66 -6.20
CA GLU A 147 -14.74 15.30 -5.22
C GLU A 147 -16.20 14.85 -5.37
#